data_AF-A0A2N6D9F2-F1
#
_entry.id   AF-A0A2N6D9F2-F1
#
_cell.length_a   1.000
_cell.length_b   1.000
_cell.length_c   1.000
_cell.angle_alpha   90.00
_cell.angle_beta   90.00
_cell.angle_gamma   90.00
#
_symmetry.space_group_name_H-M   'P 1'
#
loop_
_entity.id
_entity.type
_entity.pdbx_description
1 polymer ?
#
loop_
_entity_poly.entity_id
_entity_poly.type
_entity_poly.pdbx_seq_one_letter_code
_entity_poly.pdbx_strand_id
1 'polypeptide(L)'
;MKPSMEFMSNVCSVLGHINENIEEKKVALQLEKKVEKEHETYNLLIKGEKESDVFLLASELTDEQLKWYVFGLGDGMGLKPEKLEIA
;
A
#
# COMPACT_ATOMS: atom_id res chain seq x y z
N MET A 1 -1.83 -15.91 -10.53
CA MET A 1 -2.21 -14.98 -11.63
C MET A 1 -1.34 -13.74 -11.48
N LYS A 2 -0.88 -13.11 -12.57
CA LYS A 2 -0.24 -11.80 -12.46
C LYS A 2 -1.33 -10.77 -12.13
N PRO A 3 -1.10 -9.84 -11.19
CA PRO A 3 -2.05 -8.77 -10.94
C PRO A 3 -2.29 -7.97 -12.21
N SER A 4 -3.54 -7.60 -12.47
CA SER A 4 -3.83 -6.71 -13.59
C SER A 4 -3.19 -5.34 -13.35
N MET A 5 -2.83 -4.64 -14.43
CA MET A 5 -2.31 -3.29 -14.34
C MET A 5 -3.28 -2.36 -13.59
N GLU A 6 -4.59 -2.58 -13.77
CA GLU A 6 -5.66 -1.91 -13.06
C GLU A 6 -5.64 -2.17 -11.54
N PHE A 7 -5.41 -3.43 -11.12
CA PHE A 7 -5.29 -3.76 -9.70
C PHE A 7 -4.16 -2.98 -9.02
N MET A 8 -2.97 -3.00 -9.62
CA MET A 8 -1.82 -2.28 -9.06
C MET A 8 -2.04 -0.77 -9.06
N SER A 9 -2.70 -0.24 -10.09
CA SER A 9 -3.05 1.19 -10.14
C SER A 9 -3.96 1.58 -8.97
N ASN A 10 -4.98 0.77 -8.67
CA ASN A 10 -5.89 1.03 -7.56
C ASN A 10 -5.18 0.95 -6.20
N VAL A 11 -4.33 -0.07 -6.00
CA VAL A 11 -3.53 -0.20 -4.77
C VAL A 11 -2.65 1.04 -4.57
N CYS A 12 -1.92 1.45 -5.60
CA CYS A 12 -1.04 2.61 -5.54
C CYS A 12 -1.82 3.92 -5.30
N SER A 13 -3.00 4.08 -5.91
CA SER A 13 -3.86 5.24 -5.68
C SER A 13 -4.29 5.35 -4.21
N VAL A 14 -4.79 4.27 -3.62
CA VAL A 14 -5.22 4.26 -2.21
C VAL A 14 -4.03 4.52 -1.28
N LEU A 15 -2.88 3.88 -1.51
CA LEU A 15 -1.67 4.15 -0.73
C LEU A 15 -1.19 5.61 -0.86
N GLY A 16 -1.33 6.20 -2.05
CA GLY A 16 -1.05 7.62 -2.29
C GLY A 16 -1.94 8.51 -1.42
N HIS A 17 -3.25 8.29 -1.44
CA HIS A 17 -4.18 9.03 -0.60
C HIS A 17 -3.92 8.82 0.89
N ILE A 18 -3.57 7.61 1.33
CA ILE A 18 -3.17 7.37 2.71
C ILE A 18 -1.96 8.25 3.06
N ASN A 19 -0.92 8.23 2.24
CA ASN A 19 0.29 9.02 2.47
C ASN A 19 0.03 10.54 2.50
N GLU A 20 -0.92 11.03 1.70
CA GLU A 20 -1.34 12.44 1.73
C GLU A 20 -2.06 12.83 3.02
N ASN A 21 -2.78 11.90 3.64
CA ASN A 21 -3.58 12.12 4.84
C ASN A 21 -2.80 11.90 6.15
N ILE A 22 -1.53 11.47 6.09
CA ILE A 22 -0.67 11.39 7.28
C ILE A 22 -0.24 12.81 7.68
N GLU A 23 -0.87 13.35 8.74
CA GLU A 23 -0.83 14.76 9.17
C GLU A 23 0.59 15.35 9.32
N GLU A 24 1.59 14.54 9.67
CA GLU A 24 2.96 15.03 9.87
C GLU A 24 3.92 14.74 8.71
N LYS A 25 3.53 13.95 7.70
CA LYS A 25 4.38 13.49 6.57
C LYS A 25 5.77 12.93 6.92
N LYS A 26 6.06 12.71 8.21
CA LYS A 26 7.31 12.12 8.71
C LYS A 26 7.43 10.64 8.40
N VAL A 27 6.32 10.02 8.02
CA VAL A 27 6.28 8.62 7.62
C VAL A 27 5.51 8.47 6.31
N ALA A 28 5.90 7.47 5.53
CA ALA A 28 5.23 7.08 4.29
C ALA A 28 5.08 5.56 4.23
N LEU A 29 3.93 5.11 3.73
CA LEU A 29 3.72 3.74 3.31
C LEU A 29 4.41 3.51 1.97
N GLN A 30 5.23 2.46 1.93
CA GLN A 30 5.89 1.98 0.72
C GLN A 30 5.49 0.54 0.44
N LEU A 31 5.14 0.27 -0.81
CA LEU A 31 4.91 -1.08 -1.32
C LEU A 31 6.20 -1.62 -1.96
N GLU A 32 6.66 -2.77 -1.51
CA GLU A 32 7.77 -3.50 -2.14
C GLU A 32 7.24 -4.79 -2.77
N LYS A 33 7.52 -4.96 -4.07
CA LYS A 33 7.19 -6.18 -4.80
C LYS A 33 8.37 -7.15 -4.74
N LYS A 34 8.10 -8.38 -4.32
CA LYS A 34 9.05 -9.48 -4.28
C LYS A 34 8.64 -10.53 -5.31
N VAL A 35 9.56 -10.90 -6.19
CA VAL A 35 9.32 -11.92 -7.23
C VAL A 35 10.26 -13.09 -6.98
N GLU A 36 9.69 -14.22 -6.59
CA GLU A 36 10.42 -15.48 -6.40
C GLU A 36 9.89 -16.55 -7.34
N LYS A 37 10.73 -16.93 -8.32
CA LYS A 37 10.38 -17.89 -9.38
C LYS A 37 9.11 -17.48 -10.13
N GLU A 38 7.98 -18.09 -9.80
CA GLU A 38 6.66 -17.86 -10.41
C GLU A 38 5.66 -17.17 -9.47
N HIS A 39 6.07 -16.88 -8.24
CA HIS A 39 5.23 -16.23 -7.24
C HIS A 39 5.63 -14.76 -7.07
N GLU A 40 4.62 -13.90 -7.11
CA GLU A 40 4.75 -12.49 -6.77
C GLU A 40 4.09 -12.28 -5.41
N THR A 41 4.82 -11.61 -4.52
CA THR A 41 4.31 -11.24 -3.20
C THR A 41 4.69 -9.81 -2.89
N TYR A 42 4.04 -9.24 -1.89
CA TYR A 42 4.15 -7.83 -1.56
C TYR A 42 4.42 -7.61 -0.09
N ASN A 43 5.35 -6.72 0.20
CA ASN A 43 5.57 -6.19 1.53
C ASN A 43 5.05 -4.75 1.56
N LEU A 44 4.38 -4.40 2.65
CA LEU A 44 4.04 -3.02 2.95
C LEU A 44 4.90 -2.56 4.12
N LEU A 45 5.60 -1.44 3.94
CA LEU A 45 6.51 -0.87 4.93
C LEU A 45 6.07 0.53 5.31
N ILE A 46 6.33 0.92 6.56
CA ILE A 46 6.37 2.31 6.98
C ILE A 46 7.83 2.76 6.92
N LYS A 47 8.11 3.81 6.17
CA LYS A 47 9.40 4.50 6.16
C LYS A 47 9.30 5.82 6.88
N GLY A 48 10.14 6.03 7.87
CA GLY A 48 10.34 7.32 8.53
C GLY A 48 11.30 8.23 7.78
N GLU A 49 11.64 9.36 8.40
CA GLU A 49 12.52 10.39 7.80
C GLU A 49 13.98 9.92 7.65
N LYS A 50 14.45 9.03 8.53
CA LYS A 50 15.80 8.47 8.44
C LYS A 50 15.76 7.18 7.64
N GLU A 51 16.81 6.92 6.85
CA GLU A 51 16.93 5.68 6.08
C GLU A 51 16.85 4.40 6.94
N SER A 52 17.23 4.48 8.22
CA SER A 52 17.15 3.37 9.17
C SER A 52 15.74 3.10 9.69
N ASP A 53 14.82 4.05 9.55
CA ASP A 53 13.50 4.01 10.18
C ASP A 53 12.53 3.27 9.25
N VAL A 54 12.79 1.97 9.04
CA VAL A 54 11.97 1.11 8.19
C VAL A 54 11.29 0.06 9.05
N PHE A 55 9.97 0.07 9.04
CA PHE A 55 9.14 -0.88 9.77
C PHE A 55 8.31 -1.71 8.79
N LEU A 56 8.41 -3.02 8.89
CA LEU A 56 7.61 -3.95 8.11
C LEU A 56 6.20 -4.02 8.70
N LEU A 57 5.20 -3.58 7.94
CA LEU A 57 3.80 -3.54 8.37
C LEU A 57 3.08 -4.85 8.05
N ALA A 58 3.37 -5.39 6.88
CA ALA A 58 2.87 -6.67 6.41
C ALA A 58 3.84 -7.26 5.38
N SER A 59 3.96 -8.58 5.34
CA SER A 59 4.94 -9.28 4.52
C SER A 59 4.33 -10.40 3.70
N GLU A 60 4.93 -10.65 2.54
CA GLU A 60 4.62 -11.77 1.65
C GLU A 60 3.13 -11.87 1.29
N LEU A 61 2.47 -10.72 1.16
CA LEU A 61 1.06 -10.63 0.81
C LEU A 61 0.86 -11.09 -0.63
N THR A 62 -0.15 -11.93 -0.86
CA THR A 62 -0.69 -12.17 -2.21
C THR A 62 -1.46 -10.95 -2.71
N ASP A 63 -1.80 -10.89 -4.00
CA ASP A 63 -2.63 -9.83 -4.57
C ASP A 63 -3.93 -9.60 -3.78
N GLU A 64 -4.62 -10.69 -3.43
CA GLU A 64 -5.88 -10.62 -2.70
C GLU A 64 -5.68 -10.10 -1.27
N GLN A 65 -4.64 -10.57 -0.58
CA GLN A 65 -4.32 -10.11 0.77
C GLN A 65 -3.91 -8.63 0.76
N LEU A 66 -3.09 -8.22 -0.21
CA LEU A 66 -2.69 -6.83 -0.39
C LEU A 66 -3.90 -5.93 -0.64
N LYS A 67 -4.84 -6.38 -1.50
CA LYS A 67 -6.09 -5.68 -1.74
C LYS A 67 -6.79 -5.36 -0.42
N TRP A 68 -7.15 -6.40 0.32
CA TRP A 68 -7.95 -6.24 1.54
C TRP A 68 -7.20 -5.46 2.61
N TYR A 69 -5.89 -5.61 2.70
CA TYR A 69 -5.06 -4.86 3.63
C TYR A 69 -5.11 -3.37 3.34
N VAL A 70 -4.88 -2.96 2.08
CA VAL A 70 -4.88 -1.55 1.68
C VAL A 70 -6.27 -0.92 1.79
N PHE A 71 -7.32 -1.66 1.44
CA PHE A 71 -8.70 -1.20 1.67
C PHE A 71 -9.00 -1.01 3.17
N GLY A 72 -8.59 -1.95 4.02
CA GLY A 72 -8.77 -1.85 5.47
C GLY A 72 -8.02 -0.67 6.09
N LEU A 73 -6.80 -0.39 5.61
CA LEU A 73 -6.06 0.82 6.01
C LEU A 73 -6.80 2.10 5.60
N GLY A 74 -7.27 2.18 4.36
CA GLY A 74 -8.01 3.34 3.88
C GLY A 74 -9.29 3.58 4.67
N ASP A 75 -10.07 2.52 4.93
CA ASP A 75 -11.29 2.59 5.73
C ASP A 75 -11.01 3.03 7.18
N GLY A 76 -9.97 2.47 7.81
CA GLY A 76 -9.53 2.87 9.15
C GLY A 76 -9.11 4.34 9.26
N MET A 77 -8.68 4.94 8.15
CA MET A 77 -8.35 6.37 8.04
C MET A 77 -9.53 7.24 7.58
N GLY A 78 -10.72 6.66 7.36
CA GLY A 78 -11.90 7.38 6.91
C GLY A 78 -11.82 7.83 5.44
N LEU A 79 -10.98 7.17 4.62
CA LEU A 79 -10.96 7.35 3.18
C LEU A 79 -12.19 6.65 2.58
N LYS A 80 -13.26 7.43 2.42
CA LYS A 80 -14.46 6.96 1.72
C LYS A 80 -14.19 6.87 0.22
N PRO A 81 -14.84 5.95 -0.51
CA PRO A 81 -14.74 5.86 -1.97
C PRO A 81 -15.01 7.19 -2.69
N GLU A 82 -15.90 8.03 -2.15
CA GLU A 82 -16.19 9.37 -2.71
C GLU A 82 -15.01 10.35 -2.65
N LYS A 83 -14.01 10.09 -1.80
CA LYS A 83 -12.78 10.89 -1.68
C LYS A 83 -11.62 10.35 -2.52
N LEU A 84 -11.78 9.16 -3.08
CA LEU A 84 -10.78 8.49 -3.92
C LEU A 84 -11.09 8.75 -5.40
N GLU A 85 -11.44 9.99 -5.77
CA GLU A 85 -11.71 10.34 -7.17
C GLU A 85 -10.56 9.83 -8.04
N ILE A 86 -10.88 8.82 -8.85
CA ILE A 86 -9.93 8.11 -9.69
C ILE A 86 -9.43 9.12 -10.73
N ALA A 87 -8.21 9.63 -10.53
CA ALA A 87 -7.50 10.47 -11.48
C ALA A 87 -6.98 9.66 -12.67
#